data_AF-A0A6J8E2E2-F1
#
_entry.id   AF-A0A6J8E2E2-F1
#
_cell.length_a   1.000
_cell.length_b   1.000
_cell.length_c   1.000
_cell.angle_alpha   90.00
_cell.angle_beta   90.00
_cell.angle_gamma   90.00
#
_symmetry.space_group_name_H-M   'P 1'
#
loop_
_entity.id
_entity.type
_entity.pdbx_description
1 polymer ?
#
loop_
_entity_poly.entity_id
_entity_poly.type
_entity_poly.pdbx_seq_one_letter_code
_entity_poly.pdbx_strand_id
1 'polypeptide(L)'
;MALPTTNHSKMALPTINDSKIAKTATYNRKIAQTTTNDSKIALPTVNDSKIALTATYNHKIAQTTTNDSNIAQTATNDSNIVLTTTNDSKIALTTTNDSNIALTTTNDSNIALSTTNHSNIALTTTYNSKIALTTTNDSKTALIATYNHKIALPTSNHSKIPLPTINDNKRAQTATNDSNIAQTATNDSNIVLTTTNDSKIALTATNDSNIALTTTNDRKIALTTKYNRNIAQTTTNDSKIAQTATNDSNIALTTKYNSNIALTSTYNSKIALTTTYNSKIALNTAYKSNIALNTTYNKLRNVNNHNSERTNADNYNTELTNADNYNTELTNADNYNTELTNADNYNTELENADNGKANTDK
;
A
#
# COMPACT_ATOMS: atom_id res chain seq x y z
N MET A 1 7.40 -7.45 -42.57
CA MET A 1 7.57 -8.90 -42.88
C MET A 1 6.63 -9.73 -42.00
N ALA A 2 5.88 -10.68 -42.57
CA ALA A 2 4.98 -11.57 -41.81
C ALA A 2 5.26 -13.03 -42.20
N LEU A 3 5.82 -13.80 -41.28
CA LEU A 3 6.02 -15.24 -41.43
C LEU A 3 5.66 -15.91 -40.10
N PRO A 4 4.71 -16.86 -40.07
CA PRO A 4 4.49 -17.71 -38.92
C PRO A 4 5.68 -18.66 -38.75
N THR A 5 6.01 -18.97 -37.50
CA THR A 5 7.20 -19.75 -37.17
C THR A 5 6.85 -20.82 -36.15
N THR A 6 6.97 -22.08 -36.55
CA THR A 6 6.38 -23.20 -35.82
C THR A 6 7.40 -24.32 -35.64
N ASN A 7 7.45 -24.92 -34.45
CA ASN A 7 8.26 -26.12 -34.15
C ASN A 7 9.78 -25.95 -34.33
N HIS A 8 10.34 -24.77 -34.10
CA HIS A 8 11.79 -24.56 -34.16
C HIS A 8 12.47 -24.82 -32.81
N SER A 9 13.65 -25.45 -32.88
CA SER A 9 14.51 -25.65 -31.70
C SER A 9 15.15 -24.33 -31.22
N LYS A 10 15.48 -23.43 -32.16
CA LYS A 10 16.02 -22.10 -31.88
C LYS A 10 15.74 -21.15 -33.04
N MET A 11 15.38 -19.92 -32.71
CA MET A 11 15.11 -18.85 -33.65
C MET A 11 15.77 -17.53 -33.23
N ALA A 12 16.30 -16.81 -34.20
CA ALA A 12 16.83 -15.45 -34.06
C ALA A 12 16.25 -14.56 -35.16
N LEU A 13 15.63 -13.44 -34.80
CA LEU A 13 14.81 -12.63 -35.72
C LEU A 13 15.09 -11.13 -35.57
N PRO A 14 16.30 -10.63 -35.89
CA PRO A 14 16.60 -9.20 -35.82
C PRO A 14 15.81 -8.40 -36.88
N THR A 15 15.41 -7.19 -36.53
CA THR A 15 14.77 -6.20 -37.41
C THR A 15 15.28 -4.80 -37.10
N ILE A 16 15.41 -3.97 -38.14
CA ILE A 16 15.90 -2.59 -38.03
C ILE A 16 15.14 -1.71 -39.03
N ASN A 17 14.64 -0.56 -38.57
CA ASN A 17 13.95 0.44 -39.40
C ASN A 17 12.73 -0.10 -40.16
N ASP A 18 12.06 -1.12 -39.62
CA ASP A 18 10.85 -1.70 -40.21
C ASP A 18 9.60 -0.88 -39.83
N SER A 19 8.77 -0.56 -40.83
CA SER A 19 7.50 0.12 -40.59
C SER A 19 6.48 -0.78 -39.89
N LYS A 20 6.56 -2.10 -40.10
CA LYS A 20 5.64 -3.08 -39.51
C LYS A 20 6.23 -4.49 -39.43
N ILE A 21 6.20 -5.03 -38.21
CA ILE A 21 6.57 -6.41 -37.89
C ILE A 21 5.37 -7.10 -37.29
N ALA A 22 4.99 -8.24 -37.86
CA ALA A 22 3.96 -9.12 -37.33
C ALA A 22 4.44 -10.56 -37.46
N LYS A 23 4.88 -11.17 -36.36
CA LYS A 23 5.42 -12.53 -36.37
C LYS A 23 4.74 -13.36 -35.29
N THR A 24 4.10 -14.44 -35.70
CA THR A 24 3.49 -15.41 -34.79
C THR A 24 4.46 -16.56 -34.58
N ALA A 25 4.68 -16.94 -33.33
CA ALA A 25 5.50 -18.08 -32.97
C ALA A 25 4.68 -19.11 -32.18
N THR A 26 4.90 -20.40 -32.46
CA THR A 26 4.18 -21.48 -31.78
C THR A 26 5.05 -22.72 -31.62
N TYR A 27 5.04 -23.33 -30.43
CA TYR A 27 5.73 -24.60 -30.13
C TYR A 27 7.26 -24.57 -30.35
N ASN A 28 7.88 -23.41 -30.15
CA ASN A 28 9.31 -23.21 -30.26
C ASN A 28 10.00 -23.38 -28.90
N ARG A 29 11.16 -24.04 -28.92
CA ARG A 29 11.98 -24.20 -27.71
C ARG A 29 12.66 -22.89 -27.30
N LYS A 30 13.09 -22.07 -28.27
CA LYS A 30 13.78 -20.81 -28.01
C LYS A 30 13.56 -19.78 -29.11
N ILE A 31 13.06 -18.62 -28.74
CA ILE A 31 12.91 -17.43 -29.59
C ILE A 31 13.77 -16.30 -29.03
N ALA A 32 14.55 -15.67 -29.90
CA ALA A 32 15.26 -14.44 -29.61
C ALA A 32 14.94 -13.42 -30.70
N GLN A 33 14.39 -12.27 -30.31
CA GLN A 33 14.07 -11.19 -31.24
C GLN A 33 14.70 -9.89 -30.76
N THR A 34 15.32 -9.17 -31.70
CA THR A 34 15.88 -7.85 -31.48
C THR A 34 15.26 -6.89 -32.49
N THR A 35 14.75 -5.75 -32.02
CA THR A 35 14.01 -4.78 -32.84
C THR A 35 14.53 -3.39 -32.55
N THR A 36 14.81 -2.61 -33.59
CA THR A 36 15.41 -1.28 -33.43
C THR A 36 14.83 -0.29 -34.43
N ASN A 37 14.37 0.86 -33.95
CA ASN A 37 13.76 1.92 -34.76
C ASN A 37 12.54 1.46 -35.59
N ASP A 38 11.82 0.44 -35.11
CA ASP A 38 10.66 -0.10 -35.78
C ASP A 38 9.39 0.63 -35.33
N SER A 39 8.48 0.91 -36.26
CA SER A 39 7.28 1.72 -35.96
C SER A 39 6.19 0.92 -35.22
N LYS A 40 5.93 -0.32 -35.65
CA LYS A 40 4.86 -1.17 -35.11
C LYS A 40 5.29 -2.63 -35.07
N ILE A 41 5.30 -3.20 -33.87
CA ILE A 41 5.70 -4.57 -33.60
C ILE A 41 4.55 -5.33 -32.95
N ALA A 42 4.17 -6.47 -33.52
CA ALA A 42 3.17 -7.39 -32.99
C ALA A 42 3.74 -8.82 -32.94
N LEU A 43 3.84 -9.39 -31.74
CA LEU A 43 4.51 -10.67 -31.48
C LEU A 43 3.66 -11.60 -30.61
N PRO A 44 2.65 -12.26 -31.20
CA PRO A 44 1.95 -13.33 -30.53
C PRO A 44 2.81 -14.62 -30.45
N THR A 45 2.90 -15.21 -29.26
CA THR A 45 3.60 -16.48 -28.97
C THR A 45 2.68 -17.44 -28.22
N VAL A 46 2.81 -18.74 -28.49
CA VAL A 46 1.96 -19.78 -27.88
C VAL A 46 2.73 -21.08 -27.69
N ASN A 47 2.69 -21.63 -26.47
CA ASN A 47 3.34 -22.90 -26.12
C ASN A 47 4.86 -22.93 -26.38
N ASP A 48 5.53 -21.79 -26.22
CA ASP A 48 6.96 -21.60 -26.40
C ASP A 48 7.71 -21.73 -25.06
N SER A 49 8.87 -22.39 -25.06
CA SER A 49 9.59 -22.66 -23.80
C SER A 49 10.43 -21.48 -23.30
N LYS A 50 10.99 -20.68 -24.22
CA LYS A 50 11.86 -19.53 -23.88
C LYS A 50 11.71 -18.44 -24.94
N ILE A 51 11.28 -17.26 -24.54
CA ILE A 51 11.14 -16.08 -25.37
C ILE A 51 12.01 -14.97 -24.79
N ALA A 52 12.86 -14.39 -25.63
CA ALA A 52 13.65 -13.22 -25.30
C ALA A 52 13.41 -12.13 -26.36
N LEU A 53 12.88 -10.98 -25.94
CA LEU A 53 12.68 -9.81 -26.79
C LEU A 53 13.55 -8.66 -26.30
N THR A 54 14.33 -8.07 -27.19
CA THR A 54 15.06 -6.82 -26.95
C THR A 54 14.56 -5.77 -27.94
N ALA A 55 14.13 -4.63 -27.41
CA ALA A 55 13.56 -3.54 -28.16
C ALA A 55 14.24 -2.22 -27.82
N THR A 56 14.49 -1.39 -28.83
CA THR A 56 15.11 -0.08 -28.63
C THR A 56 14.59 0.93 -29.66
N TYR A 57 14.19 2.12 -29.21
CA TYR A 57 13.74 3.22 -30.07
C TYR A 57 12.54 2.91 -30.99
N ASN A 58 11.68 1.98 -30.57
CA ASN A 58 10.49 1.58 -31.28
C ASN A 58 9.27 2.40 -30.82
N HIS A 59 8.38 2.69 -31.76
CA HIS A 59 7.21 3.51 -31.43
C HIS A 59 6.08 2.70 -30.74
N LYS A 60 5.84 1.46 -31.17
CA LYS A 60 4.79 0.62 -30.57
C LYS A 60 5.14 -0.86 -30.58
N ILE A 61 5.09 -1.47 -29.41
CA ILE A 61 5.35 -2.90 -29.18
C ILE A 61 4.12 -3.52 -28.54
N ALA A 62 3.60 -4.58 -29.15
CA ALA A 62 2.53 -5.40 -28.60
C ALA A 62 2.98 -6.87 -28.63
N GLN A 63 3.18 -7.45 -27.45
CA GLN A 63 3.48 -8.87 -27.28
C GLN A 63 2.31 -9.55 -26.59
N THR A 64 1.92 -10.73 -27.08
CA THR A 64 0.90 -11.55 -26.44
C THR A 64 1.44 -12.96 -26.30
N THR A 65 1.48 -13.48 -25.09
CA THR A 65 2.05 -14.80 -24.79
C THR A 65 0.97 -15.68 -24.16
N THR A 66 1.00 -16.98 -24.45
CA THR A 66 0.02 -17.92 -23.89
C THR A 66 0.64 -19.30 -23.69
N ASN A 67 0.56 -19.82 -22.46
CA ASN A 67 1.13 -21.10 -22.06
C ASN A 67 2.66 -21.20 -22.30
N ASP A 68 3.37 -20.08 -22.20
CA ASP A 68 4.80 -19.97 -22.39
C ASP A 68 5.54 -20.12 -21.06
N SER A 69 6.71 -20.78 -21.08
CA SER A 69 7.39 -21.11 -19.82
C SER A 69 8.28 -19.98 -19.29
N ASN A 70 9.04 -19.30 -20.15
CA ASN A 70 9.93 -18.22 -19.74
C ASN A 70 9.90 -17.08 -20.76
N ILE A 71 9.44 -15.92 -20.34
CA ILE A 71 9.36 -14.70 -21.15
C ILE A 71 10.26 -13.65 -20.52
N ALA A 72 11.21 -13.16 -21.29
CA ALA A 72 12.07 -12.05 -20.92
C ALA A 72 11.96 -10.96 -21.99
N GLN A 73 11.57 -9.76 -21.57
CA GLN A 73 11.51 -8.60 -22.45
C GLN A 73 12.33 -7.45 -21.85
N THR A 74 13.19 -6.87 -22.68
CA THR A 74 13.93 -5.64 -22.38
C THR A 74 13.58 -4.60 -23.41
N ALA A 75 13.17 -3.42 -22.95
CA ALA A 75 12.76 -2.31 -23.79
C ALA A 75 13.44 -1.02 -23.33
N THR A 76 13.78 -0.14 -24.27
CA THR A 76 14.53 1.09 -23.97
C THR A 76 14.24 2.19 -24.99
N ASN A 77 13.84 3.36 -24.50
CA ASN A 77 13.48 4.53 -25.31
C ASN A 77 12.35 4.26 -26.33
N ASP A 78 11.44 3.35 -26.01
CA ASP A 78 10.25 3.01 -26.78
C ASP A 78 9.04 3.87 -26.34
N SER A 79 8.13 4.19 -27.26
CA SER A 79 6.99 5.07 -26.90
C SER A 79 5.88 4.31 -26.18
N ASN A 80 5.46 3.15 -26.69
CA ASN A 80 4.38 2.36 -26.10
C ASN A 80 4.69 0.87 -26.10
N ILE A 81 4.64 0.25 -24.91
CA ILE A 81 4.85 -1.18 -24.72
C ILE A 81 3.59 -1.78 -24.11
N VAL A 82 3.07 -2.80 -24.77
CA VAL A 82 1.94 -3.61 -24.29
C VAL A 82 2.38 -5.07 -24.24
N LEU A 83 2.29 -5.68 -23.08
CA LEU A 83 2.50 -7.11 -22.88
C LEU A 83 1.25 -7.72 -22.24
N THR A 84 0.70 -8.75 -22.90
CA THR A 84 -0.42 -9.54 -22.38
C THR A 84 0.02 -10.99 -22.23
N THR A 85 -0.06 -11.54 -21.03
CA THR A 85 0.38 -12.90 -20.71
C THR A 85 -0.78 -13.71 -20.15
N THR A 86 -0.81 -15.02 -20.42
CA THR A 86 -1.86 -15.91 -19.92
C THR A 86 -1.34 -17.33 -19.73
N ASN A 87 -1.48 -17.86 -18.51
CA ASN A 87 -1.01 -19.19 -18.11
C ASN A 87 0.52 -19.39 -18.30
N ASP A 88 1.30 -18.32 -18.14
CA ASP A 88 2.73 -18.32 -18.31
C ASP A 88 3.45 -18.53 -16.97
N SER A 89 4.59 -19.22 -17.00
CA SER A 89 5.26 -19.64 -15.75
C SER A 89 6.19 -18.56 -15.17
N LYS A 90 6.97 -17.89 -16.01
CA LYS A 90 7.93 -16.86 -15.59
C LYS A 90 7.97 -15.72 -16.60
N ILE A 91 7.62 -14.53 -16.15
CA ILE A 91 7.60 -13.30 -16.94
C ILE A 91 8.54 -12.30 -16.28
N ALA A 92 9.49 -11.80 -17.04
CA ALA A 92 10.40 -10.73 -16.65
C ALA A 92 10.35 -9.61 -17.70
N LEU A 93 9.93 -8.41 -17.29
CA LEU A 93 9.92 -7.23 -18.14
C LEU A 93 10.79 -6.15 -17.49
N THR A 94 11.74 -5.62 -18.27
CA THR A 94 12.63 -4.52 -17.86
C THR A 94 12.51 -3.40 -18.87
N THR A 95 12.11 -2.22 -18.43
CA THR A 95 11.82 -1.06 -19.30
C THR A 95 12.55 0.17 -18.78
N THR A 96 13.05 1.02 -19.67
CA THR A 96 13.84 2.20 -19.28
C THR A 96 13.62 3.34 -20.27
N ASN A 97 13.25 4.50 -19.74
CA ASN A 97 12.98 5.71 -20.51
C ASN A 97 11.88 5.53 -21.57
N ASP A 98 10.91 4.64 -21.31
CA ASP A 98 9.78 4.43 -22.22
C ASP A 98 8.61 5.35 -21.82
N SER A 99 7.72 5.71 -22.75
CA SER A 99 6.64 6.65 -22.39
C SER A 99 5.51 5.97 -21.61
N ASN A 100 4.91 4.93 -22.21
CA ASN A 100 3.78 4.21 -21.61
C ASN A 100 4.00 2.69 -21.59
N ILE A 101 3.80 2.07 -20.44
CA ILE A 101 3.82 0.62 -20.22
C ILE A 101 2.44 0.14 -19.81
N ALA A 102 1.93 -0.89 -20.51
CA ALA A 102 0.76 -1.64 -20.11
C ALA A 102 1.10 -3.14 -20.03
N LEU A 103 0.93 -3.73 -18.85
CA LEU A 103 1.10 -5.17 -18.64
C LEU A 103 -0.22 -5.75 -18.12
N THR A 104 -0.72 -6.80 -18.78
CA THR A 104 -1.90 -7.56 -18.35
C THR A 104 -1.51 -9.03 -18.18
N THR A 105 -1.75 -9.59 -17.01
CA THR A 105 -1.33 -10.96 -16.64
C THR A 105 -2.49 -11.73 -16.04
N THR A 106 -2.67 -12.97 -16.46
CA THR A 106 -3.76 -13.84 -15.99
C THR A 106 -3.28 -15.27 -15.79
N ASN A 107 -3.48 -15.83 -14.59
CA ASN A 107 -3.09 -17.21 -14.25
C ASN A 107 -1.58 -17.49 -14.40
N ASP A 108 -0.75 -16.47 -14.24
CA ASP A 108 0.70 -16.58 -14.35
C ASP A 108 1.35 -16.87 -12.99
N SER A 109 2.46 -17.59 -13.00
CA SER A 109 3.09 -18.02 -11.74
C SER A 109 4.02 -16.95 -11.14
N ASN A 110 5.00 -16.46 -11.90
CA ASN A 110 5.96 -15.46 -11.41
C ASN A 110 6.10 -14.30 -12.39
N ILE A 111 5.75 -13.11 -11.95
CA ILE A 111 5.84 -11.88 -12.73
C ILE A 111 6.81 -10.93 -12.03
N ALA A 112 7.81 -10.48 -12.77
CA ALA A 112 8.75 -9.44 -12.35
C ALA A 112 8.74 -8.31 -13.38
N LEU A 113 8.41 -7.10 -12.92
CA LEU A 113 8.47 -5.88 -13.73
C LEU A 113 9.41 -4.88 -13.03
N SER A 114 10.40 -4.40 -13.77
CA SER A 114 11.32 -3.36 -13.35
C SER A 114 11.25 -2.18 -14.33
N THR A 115 10.86 -1.00 -13.85
CA THR A 115 10.71 0.20 -14.68
C THR A 115 11.54 1.35 -14.12
N THR A 116 12.06 2.19 -15.02
CA THR A 116 12.73 3.45 -14.66
C THR A 116 12.44 4.55 -15.68
N ASN A 117 12.03 5.73 -15.20
CA ASN A 117 11.80 6.96 -15.99
C ASN A 117 10.68 6.89 -17.03
N HIS A 118 9.43 6.66 -16.61
CA HIS A 118 8.26 6.57 -17.49
C HIS A 118 7.21 7.64 -17.18
N SER A 119 6.39 7.95 -18.18
CA SER A 119 5.22 8.82 -17.96
C SER A 119 4.09 8.07 -17.27
N ASN A 120 3.76 6.87 -17.77
CA ASN A 120 2.66 6.06 -17.24
C ASN A 120 2.99 4.56 -17.25
N ILE A 121 2.67 3.90 -16.15
CA ILE A 121 2.68 2.45 -16.02
C ILE A 121 1.30 1.99 -15.55
N ALA A 122 0.72 1.02 -16.26
CA ALA A 122 -0.53 0.38 -15.90
C ALA A 122 -0.34 -1.14 -15.86
N LEU A 123 -0.62 -1.75 -14.71
CA LEU A 123 -0.57 -3.18 -14.51
C LEU A 123 -1.95 -3.71 -14.11
N THR A 124 -2.42 -4.74 -14.79
CA THR A 124 -3.62 -5.50 -14.42
C THR A 124 -3.25 -6.95 -14.20
N THR A 125 -3.55 -7.47 -13.02
CA THR A 125 -3.12 -8.82 -12.60
C THR A 125 -4.29 -9.60 -12.02
N THR A 126 -4.52 -10.81 -12.51
CA THR A 126 -5.60 -11.69 -12.03
C THR A 126 -5.10 -13.11 -11.81
N TYR A 127 -5.38 -13.71 -10.66
CA TYR A 127 -5.07 -15.12 -10.37
C TYR A 127 -3.58 -15.49 -10.47
N ASN A 128 -2.67 -14.55 -10.18
CA ASN A 128 -1.24 -14.82 -10.24
C ASN A 128 -0.66 -15.23 -8.89
N SER A 129 0.38 -16.06 -8.92
CA SER A 129 0.98 -16.56 -7.67
C SER A 129 1.94 -15.55 -7.03
N LYS A 130 2.84 -14.94 -7.81
CA LYS A 130 3.82 -13.97 -7.30
C LYS A 130 4.03 -12.83 -8.28
N ILE A 131 3.87 -11.61 -7.80
CA ILE A 131 4.10 -10.37 -8.54
C ILE A 131 5.12 -9.53 -7.78
N ALA A 132 6.18 -9.12 -8.47
CA ALA A 132 7.15 -8.14 -7.99
C ALA A 132 7.23 -6.98 -8.99
N LEU A 133 6.87 -5.78 -8.56
CA LEU A 133 6.87 -4.56 -9.36
C LEU A 133 7.80 -3.53 -8.71
N THR A 134 8.95 -3.29 -9.32
CA THR A 134 9.90 -2.25 -8.88
C THR A 134 9.83 -1.09 -9.86
N THR A 135 9.41 0.09 -9.39
CA THR A 135 9.26 1.28 -10.24
C THR A 135 10.04 2.47 -9.66
N THR A 136 10.61 3.32 -10.50
CA THR A 136 11.47 4.42 -10.07
C THR A 136 11.39 5.59 -11.04
N ASN A 137 11.22 6.79 -10.50
CA ASN A 137 11.13 8.04 -11.27
C ASN A 137 9.99 8.03 -12.31
N ASP A 138 8.89 7.35 -12.02
CA ASP A 138 7.76 7.27 -12.94
C ASP A 138 6.67 8.27 -12.52
N SER A 139 6.10 9.01 -13.46
CA SER A 139 5.09 10.02 -13.13
C SER A 139 3.83 9.39 -12.53
N LYS A 140 3.32 8.32 -13.14
CA LYS A 140 2.14 7.59 -12.66
C LYS A 140 2.32 6.07 -12.77
N THR A 141 2.09 5.37 -11.66
CA THR A 141 2.11 3.90 -11.60
C THR A 141 0.82 3.38 -11.02
N ALA A 142 0.00 2.71 -11.83
CA ALA A 142 -1.27 2.11 -11.42
C ALA A 142 -1.19 0.58 -11.46
N LEU A 143 -1.64 -0.08 -10.39
CA LEU A 143 -1.83 -1.53 -10.35
C LEU A 143 -3.27 -1.84 -9.93
N ILE A 144 -3.94 -2.66 -10.74
CA ILE A 144 -5.20 -3.33 -10.38
C ILE A 144 -4.87 -4.81 -10.16
N ALA A 145 -5.18 -5.32 -8.97
CA ALA A 145 -4.88 -6.70 -8.60
C ALA A 145 -6.12 -7.42 -8.03
N THR A 146 -6.37 -8.64 -8.52
CA THR A 146 -7.48 -9.47 -8.06
C THR A 146 -7.04 -10.92 -7.89
N TYR A 147 -7.33 -11.53 -6.74
CA TYR A 147 -7.08 -12.96 -6.47
C TYR A 147 -5.62 -13.40 -6.61
N ASN A 148 -4.67 -12.54 -6.26
CA ASN A 148 -3.25 -12.83 -6.30
C ASN A 148 -2.73 -13.29 -4.93
N HIS A 149 -1.81 -14.24 -4.95
CA HIS A 149 -1.29 -14.80 -3.71
C HIS A 149 -0.24 -13.89 -3.05
N LYS A 150 0.67 -13.29 -3.82
CA LYS A 150 1.71 -12.41 -3.26
C LYS A 150 2.05 -11.27 -4.20
N ILE A 151 2.00 -10.04 -3.68
CA ILE A 151 2.39 -8.83 -4.40
C ILE A 151 3.41 -8.04 -3.59
N ALA A 152 4.53 -7.67 -4.22
CA ALA A 152 5.53 -6.78 -3.67
C ALA A 152 5.70 -5.56 -4.60
N LEU A 153 5.59 -4.35 -4.05
CA LEU A 153 5.70 -3.09 -4.80
C LEU A 153 6.69 -2.11 -4.16
N PRO A 154 7.98 -2.18 -4.47
CA PRO A 154 8.89 -1.07 -4.20
C PRO A 154 8.68 0.07 -5.21
N THR A 155 8.38 1.28 -4.73
CA THR A 155 8.20 2.50 -5.54
C THR A 155 9.07 3.63 -5.00
N SER A 156 9.66 4.44 -5.90
CA SER A 156 10.37 5.66 -5.50
C SER A 156 10.25 6.80 -6.52
N ASN A 157 10.10 8.03 -6.02
CA ASN A 157 10.05 9.28 -6.81
C ASN A 157 8.89 9.37 -7.83
N HIS A 158 7.66 9.09 -7.40
CA HIS A 158 6.46 9.14 -8.22
C HIS A 158 5.59 10.36 -7.93
N SER A 159 4.85 10.82 -8.93
CA SER A 159 3.82 11.84 -8.72
C SER A 159 2.50 11.24 -8.21
N LYS A 160 2.14 10.03 -8.66
CA LYS A 160 0.87 9.38 -8.30
C LYS A 160 0.89 7.85 -8.38
N ILE A 161 0.41 7.18 -7.33
CA ILE A 161 0.33 5.72 -7.25
C ILE A 161 -1.06 5.26 -6.77
N PRO A 162 -2.03 4.97 -7.67
CA PRO A 162 -3.29 4.31 -7.31
C PRO A 162 -3.17 2.78 -7.33
N LEU A 163 -3.55 2.11 -6.23
CA LEU A 163 -3.44 0.66 -6.04
C LEU A 163 -4.74 0.05 -5.48
N PRO A 164 -5.79 -0.15 -6.30
CA PRO A 164 -6.94 -0.96 -5.93
C PRO A 164 -6.62 -2.46 -5.98
N THR A 165 -6.92 -3.18 -4.90
CA THR A 165 -6.78 -4.64 -4.81
C THR A 165 -8.00 -5.31 -4.18
N ILE A 166 -8.27 -6.55 -4.60
CA ILE A 166 -9.42 -7.33 -4.14
C ILE A 166 -9.03 -8.81 -3.98
N ASN A 167 -9.35 -9.39 -2.82
CA ASN A 167 -9.16 -10.81 -2.52
C ASN A 167 -7.71 -11.30 -2.67
N ASP A 168 -6.72 -10.45 -2.33
CA ASP A 168 -5.31 -10.82 -2.37
C ASP A 168 -4.81 -11.35 -1.01
N ASN A 169 -3.92 -12.35 -1.01
CA ASN A 169 -3.49 -12.99 0.25
C ASN A 169 -2.40 -12.19 0.99
N LYS A 170 -1.40 -11.67 0.27
CA LYS A 170 -0.29 -10.93 0.88
C LYS A 170 0.20 -9.82 -0.02
N ARG A 171 0.12 -8.59 0.48
CA ARG A 171 0.60 -7.39 -0.19
C ARG A 171 1.61 -6.65 0.68
N ALA A 172 2.69 -6.23 0.06
CA ALA A 172 3.69 -5.37 0.68
C ALA A 172 4.08 -4.26 -0.31
N GLN A 173 3.81 -3.00 0.04
CA GLN A 173 4.34 -1.84 -0.66
C GLN A 173 5.38 -1.13 0.21
N THR A 174 6.49 -0.77 -0.39
CA THR A 174 7.43 0.21 0.15
C THR A 174 7.49 1.39 -0.80
N ALA A 175 7.20 2.59 -0.32
CA ALA A 175 7.19 3.80 -1.10
C ALA A 175 8.16 4.83 -0.50
N THR A 176 8.80 5.64 -1.34
CA THR A 176 9.78 6.63 -0.89
C THR A 176 9.81 7.84 -1.82
N ASN A 177 9.73 9.05 -1.24
CA ASN A 177 9.72 10.32 -1.97
C ASN A 177 8.61 10.45 -3.04
N ASP A 178 7.47 9.80 -2.80
CA ASP A 178 6.29 9.80 -3.65
C ASP A 178 5.32 10.92 -3.21
N SER A 179 4.73 11.61 -4.20
CA SER A 179 3.86 12.76 -3.94
C SER A 179 2.46 12.36 -3.48
N ASN A 180 1.86 11.33 -4.09
CA ASN A 180 0.52 10.87 -3.75
C ASN A 180 0.41 9.35 -3.88
N ILE A 181 0.18 8.68 -2.75
CA ILE A 181 -0.08 7.24 -2.66
C ILE A 181 -1.54 7.05 -2.26
N ALA A 182 -2.30 6.31 -3.05
CA ALA A 182 -3.70 5.99 -2.79
C ALA A 182 -3.93 4.49 -2.95
N GLN A 183 -4.15 3.80 -1.83
CA GLN A 183 -4.46 2.39 -1.81
C GLN A 183 -5.92 2.14 -1.42
N THR A 184 -6.54 1.19 -2.09
CA THR A 184 -7.82 0.62 -1.68
C THR A 184 -7.68 -0.90 -1.65
N ALA A 185 -8.00 -1.52 -0.53
CA ALA A 185 -8.01 -2.96 -0.37
C ALA A 185 -9.38 -3.47 0.06
N THR A 186 -9.75 -4.65 -0.41
CA THR A 186 -11.02 -5.28 -0.03
C THR A 186 -10.89 -6.79 0.02
N ASN A 187 -11.22 -7.38 1.18
CA ASN A 187 -11.13 -8.82 1.44
C ASN A 187 -9.70 -9.40 1.29
N ASP A 188 -8.67 -8.59 1.47
CA ASP A 188 -7.29 -9.00 1.47
C ASP A 188 -6.91 -9.60 2.84
N SER A 189 -6.02 -10.60 2.85
CA SER A 189 -5.62 -11.23 4.11
C SER A 189 -4.53 -10.44 4.86
N ASN A 190 -3.50 -9.94 4.16
CA ASN A 190 -2.42 -9.19 4.79
C ASN A 190 -1.98 -8.02 3.90
N ILE A 191 -2.08 -6.81 4.44
CA ILE A 191 -1.69 -5.56 3.79
C ILE A 191 -0.58 -4.92 4.60
N VAL A 192 0.58 -4.69 3.97
CA VAL A 192 1.70 -3.95 4.56
C VAL A 192 2.01 -2.75 3.65
N LEU A 193 2.00 -1.56 4.23
CA LEU A 193 2.44 -0.32 3.57
C LEU A 193 3.50 0.35 4.44
N THR A 194 4.69 0.54 3.87
CA THR A 194 5.76 1.33 4.45
C THR A 194 6.05 2.53 3.57
N THR A 195 6.03 3.74 4.13
CA THR A 195 6.22 5.01 3.41
C THR A 195 7.33 5.82 4.06
N THR A 196 8.05 6.62 3.27
CA THR A 196 9.11 7.48 3.78
C THR A 196 9.27 8.73 2.92
N ASN A 197 9.22 9.91 3.55
CA ASN A 197 9.31 11.22 2.88
C ASN A 197 8.23 11.45 1.81
N ASP A 198 7.05 10.88 1.99
CA ASP A 198 5.92 10.96 1.07
C ASP A 198 4.98 12.11 1.47
N SER A 199 4.38 12.75 0.45
CA SER A 199 3.59 13.98 0.68
C SER A 199 2.14 13.72 1.08
N LYS A 200 1.47 12.74 0.46
CA LYS A 200 0.08 12.38 0.75
C LYS A 200 -0.11 10.88 0.63
N ILE A 201 -0.56 10.26 1.70
CA ILE A 201 -0.81 8.82 1.80
C ILE A 201 -2.27 8.63 2.21
N ALA A 202 -3.01 7.85 1.43
CA ALA A 202 -4.35 7.42 1.76
C ALA A 202 -4.45 5.90 1.60
N LEU A 203 -4.80 5.19 2.68
CA LEU A 203 -5.10 3.76 2.67
C LEU A 203 -6.55 3.56 3.13
N THR A 204 -7.37 2.98 2.25
CA THR A 204 -8.73 2.52 2.58
C THR A 204 -8.74 0.99 2.56
N ALA A 205 -9.21 0.37 3.63
CA ALA A 205 -9.18 -1.08 3.81
C ALA A 205 -10.53 -1.58 4.37
N THR A 206 -11.11 -2.61 3.74
CA THR A 206 -12.45 -3.11 4.07
C THR A 206 -12.48 -4.63 4.08
N ASN A 207 -12.96 -5.22 5.17
CA ASN A 207 -13.05 -6.68 5.35
C ASN A 207 -11.69 -7.40 5.26
N ASP A 208 -10.60 -6.72 5.60
CA ASP A 208 -9.25 -7.26 5.54
C ASP A 208 -8.85 -7.87 6.89
N SER A 209 -8.00 -8.90 6.88
CA SER A 209 -7.60 -9.57 8.13
C SER A 209 -6.54 -8.78 8.90
N ASN A 210 -5.38 -8.49 8.29
CA ASN A 210 -4.29 -7.78 8.95
C ASN A 210 -3.81 -6.60 8.11
N ILE A 211 -3.76 -5.42 8.72
CA ILE A 211 -3.28 -4.17 8.11
C ILE A 211 -2.12 -3.65 8.95
N ALA A 212 -0.97 -3.42 8.32
CA ALA A 212 0.18 -2.75 8.91
C ALA A 212 0.56 -1.52 8.07
N LEU A 213 0.51 -0.34 8.69
CA LEU A 213 0.95 0.92 8.09
C LEU A 213 2.13 1.47 8.90
N THR A 214 3.26 1.70 8.24
CA THR A 214 4.45 2.33 8.84
C THR A 214 4.84 3.56 8.03
N THR A 215 4.86 4.72 8.66
CA THR A 215 5.14 6.00 7.99
C THR A 215 6.29 6.72 8.68
N THR A 216 7.10 7.45 7.91
CA THR A 216 8.25 8.20 8.46
C THR A 216 8.54 9.45 7.65
N ASN A 217 8.54 10.61 8.32
CA ASN A 217 8.76 11.93 7.69
C ASN A 217 7.72 12.28 6.61
N ASP A 218 6.51 11.77 6.73
CA ASP A 218 5.42 11.96 5.78
C ASP A 218 4.54 13.14 6.17
N ARG A 219 4.01 13.85 5.18
CA ARG A 219 3.31 15.12 5.43
C ARG A 219 1.83 14.94 5.79
N LYS A 220 1.12 14.06 5.09
CA LYS A 220 -0.32 13.83 5.30
C LYS A 220 -0.65 12.36 5.14
N ILE A 221 -1.15 11.74 6.20
CA ILE A 221 -1.51 10.34 6.25
C ILE A 221 -2.99 10.21 6.62
N ALA A 222 -3.73 9.43 5.84
CA ALA A 222 -5.11 9.06 6.10
C ALA A 222 -5.26 7.54 6.03
N LEU A 223 -5.70 6.93 7.13
CA LEU A 223 -6.05 5.51 7.21
C LEU A 223 -7.55 5.38 7.50
N THR A 224 -8.28 4.75 6.60
CA THR A 224 -9.71 4.46 6.76
C THR A 224 -9.94 2.96 6.74
N THR A 225 -10.48 2.42 7.82
CA THR A 225 -10.69 0.97 8.00
C THR A 225 -12.14 0.66 8.34
N LYS A 226 -12.66 -0.43 7.77
CA LYS A 226 -13.98 -0.97 8.07
C LYS A 226 -13.98 -2.51 8.12
N TYR A 227 -14.52 -3.10 9.17
CA TYR A 227 -14.68 -4.56 9.31
C TYR A 227 -13.37 -5.37 9.25
N ASN A 228 -12.27 -4.80 9.72
CA ASN A 228 -10.97 -5.46 9.71
C ASN A 228 -10.65 -6.09 11.06
N ARG A 229 -9.87 -7.17 11.06
CA ARG A 229 -9.55 -7.87 12.31
C ARG A 229 -8.44 -7.17 13.08
N ASN A 230 -7.28 -6.96 12.48
CA ASN A 230 -6.11 -6.38 13.15
C ASN A 230 -5.54 -5.21 12.34
N ILE A 231 -5.39 -4.07 12.99
CA ILE A 231 -4.79 -2.86 12.42
C ILE A 231 -3.64 -2.42 13.30
N ALA A 232 -2.45 -2.32 12.73
CA ALA A 232 -1.27 -1.75 13.36
C ALA A 232 -0.80 -0.54 12.56
N GLN A 233 -0.72 0.62 13.20
CA GLN A 233 -0.19 1.83 12.59
C GLN A 233 0.98 2.34 13.42
N THR A 234 2.12 2.58 12.77
CA THR A 234 3.31 3.19 13.37
C THR A 234 3.69 4.42 12.57
N THR A 235 3.87 5.55 13.25
CA THR A 235 4.13 6.85 12.59
C THR A 235 5.27 7.56 13.31
N THR A 236 6.18 8.19 12.57
CA THR A 236 7.33 8.90 13.16
C THR A 236 7.67 10.14 12.35
N ASN A 237 7.80 11.29 13.02
CA ASN A 237 8.13 12.58 12.39
C ASN A 237 7.15 13.03 11.29
N ASP A 238 5.90 12.61 11.37
CA ASP A 238 4.86 12.92 10.41
C ASP A 238 4.07 14.17 10.82
N SER A 239 3.62 14.96 9.85
CA SER A 239 3.00 16.25 10.15
C SER A 239 1.49 16.16 10.49
N LYS A 240 0.73 15.35 9.74
CA LYS A 240 -0.73 15.23 9.90
C LYS A 240 -1.16 13.79 9.69
N ILE A 241 -1.73 13.18 10.72
CA ILE A 241 -2.23 11.81 10.72
C ILE A 241 -3.72 11.83 11.04
N ALA A 242 -4.52 11.20 10.20
CA ALA A 242 -5.93 10.95 10.42
C ALA A 242 -6.21 9.44 10.32
N GLN A 243 -6.86 8.87 11.33
CA GLN A 243 -7.33 7.49 11.30
C GLN A 243 -8.83 7.46 11.58
N THR A 244 -9.57 6.78 10.71
CA THR A 244 -11.00 6.48 10.90
C THR A 244 -11.19 4.98 10.86
N ALA A 245 -11.73 4.42 11.94
CA ALA A 245 -11.89 2.97 12.08
C ALA A 245 -13.31 2.61 12.51
N THR A 246 -13.95 1.63 11.86
CA THR A 246 -15.34 1.27 12.15
C THR A 246 -15.55 -0.24 12.08
N ASN A 247 -16.13 -0.82 13.13
CA ASN A 247 -16.37 -2.27 13.23
C ASN A 247 -15.10 -3.13 13.09
N ASP A 248 -13.95 -2.59 13.49
CA ASP A 248 -12.68 -3.30 13.49
C ASP A 248 -12.44 -3.96 14.86
N SER A 249 -11.78 -5.13 14.91
CA SER A 249 -11.59 -5.85 16.19
C SER A 249 -10.46 -5.24 17.04
N ASN A 250 -9.23 -5.22 16.53
CA ASN A 250 -8.05 -4.75 17.27
C ASN A 250 -7.34 -3.63 16.50
N ILE A 251 -7.10 -2.51 17.19
CA ILE A 251 -6.37 -1.37 16.65
C ILE A 251 -5.22 -1.03 17.59
N ALA A 252 -4.01 -1.01 17.06
CA ALA A 252 -2.82 -0.53 17.74
C ALA A 252 -2.22 0.65 16.98
N LEU A 253 -2.05 1.78 17.66
CA LEU A 253 -1.38 2.96 17.10
C LEU A 253 -0.18 3.33 17.97
N THR A 254 0.99 3.41 17.34
CA THR A 254 2.23 3.91 17.95
C THR A 254 2.69 5.16 17.22
N THR A 255 2.91 6.25 17.95
CA THR A 255 3.29 7.54 17.37
C THR A 255 4.47 8.18 18.09
N LYS A 256 5.39 8.79 17.32
CA LYS A 256 6.54 9.49 17.86
C LYS A 256 6.82 10.78 17.09
N TYR A 257 6.98 11.91 17.78
CA TYR A 257 7.41 13.17 17.18
C TYR A 257 6.49 13.72 16.06
N ASN A 258 5.19 13.43 16.11
CA ASN A 258 4.26 13.92 15.10
C ASN A 258 3.60 15.23 15.52
N SER A 259 3.17 16.06 14.55
CA SER A 259 2.53 17.32 14.91
C SER A 259 1.06 17.15 15.28
N ASN A 260 0.21 16.68 14.35
CA ASN A 260 -1.24 16.55 14.58
C ASN A 260 -1.73 15.14 14.30
N ILE A 261 -2.41 14.56 15.28
CA ILE A 261 -3.02 13.24 15.21
C ILE A 261 -4.52 13.37 15.51
N ALA A 262 -5.36 12.84 14.63
CA ALA A 262 -6.81 12.75 14.82
C ALA A 262 -7.27 11.30 14.62
N LEU A 263 -7.89 10.73 15.67
CA LEU A 263 -8.45 9.38 15.66
C LEU A 263 -9.95 9.46 15.87
N THR A 264 -10.69 8.83 14.95
CA THR A 264 -12.11 8.57 15.10
C THR A 264 -12.32 7.07 15.03
N SER A 265 -12.97 6.51 16.05
CA SER A 265 -13.31 5.11 16.07
C SER A 265 -14.77 4.93 16.47
N THR A 266 -15.45 3.91 15.92
CA THR A 266 -16.81 3.52 16.31
C THR A 266 -16.99 2.00 16.24
N TYR A 267 -17.61 1.38 17.26
CA TYR A 267 -17.92 -0.05 17.28
C TYR A 267 -16.70 -0.97 17.16
N ASN A 268 -15.57 -0.58 17.72
CA ASN A 268 -14.35 -1.38 17.69
C ASN A 268 -14.17 -2.10 19.02
N SER A 269 -13.58 -3.30 19.03
CA SER A 269 -13.47 -4.08 20.27
C SER A 269 -12.34 -3.57 21.17
N LYS A 270 -11.13 -3.41 20.62
CA LYS A 270 -9.92 -3.03 21.38
C LYS A 270 -9.13 -1.94 20.68
N ILE A 271 -8.71 -0.93 21.45
CA ILE A 271 -7.80 0.13 21.00
C ILE A 271 -6.63 0.24 21.97
N ALA A 272 -5.41 0.16 21.44
CA ALA A 272 -4.18 0.47 22.16
C ALA A 272 -3.50 1.67 21.50
N LEU A 273 -3.25 2.73 22.27
CA LEU A 273 -2.58 3.95 21.81
C LEU A 273 -1.31 4.18 22.63
N THR A 274 -0.17 4.27 21.96
CA THR A 274 1.11 4.62 22.58
C THR A 274 1.71 5.81 21.85
N THR A 275 1.91 6.92 22.56
CA THR A 275 2.25 8.20 21.92
C THR A 275 3.33 8.94 22.70
N THR A 276 4.34 9.45 22.00
CA THR A 276 5.41 10.23 22.62
C THR A 276 5.75 11.47 21.80
N TYR A 277 5.85 12.63 22.45
CA TYR A 277 6.31 13.89 21.85
C TYR A 277 5.47 14.36 20.66
N ASN A 278 4.14 14.30 20.76
CA ASN A 278 3.25 14.81 19.72
C ASN A 278 2.63 16.14 20.13
N SER A 279 2.55 17.08 19.18
CA SER A 279 2.09 18.43 19.51
C SER A 279 0.59 18.49 19.82
N LYS A 280 -0.23 17.68 19.14
CA LYS A 280 -1.69 17.61 19.39
C LYS A 280 -2.26 16.25 19.02
N ILE A 281 -3.03 15.69 19.94
CA ILE A 281 -3.79 14.45 19.74
C ILE A 281 -5.27 14.73 20.03
N ALA A 282 -6.13 14.38 19.08
CA ALA A 282 -7.58 14.37 19.25
C ALA A 282 -8.08 12.93 19.09
N LEU A 283 -8.66 12.38 20.15
CA LEU A 283 -9.24 11.05 20.17
C LEU A 283 -10.76 11.16 20.34
N ASN A 284 -11.51 10.54 19.43
CA ASN A 284 -12.96 10.43 19.51
C ASN A 284 -13.35 8.96 19.36
N THR A 285 -13.93 8.40 20.43
CA THR A 285 -14.36 7.01 20.43
C THR A 285 -15.80 6.85 20.93
N ALA A 286 -16.63 6.10 20.20
CA ALA A 286 -17.94 5.62 20.68
C ALA A 286 -18.17 4.09 20.58
N TYR A 287 -18.74 3.46 21.61
CA TYR A 287 -19.12 2.03 21.65
C TYR A 287 -17.93 1.07 21.56
N LYS A 288 -17.16 0.90 22.64
CA LYS A 288 -15.99 0.00 22.73
C LYS A 288 -16.09 -0.96 23.88
N SER A 289 -15.37 -2.08 23.78
CA SER A 289 -15.09 -2.92 24.93
C SER A 289 -13.91 -2.39 25.72
N ASN A 290 -12.72 -2.21 25.10
CA ASN A 290 -11.50 -1.89 25.86
C ASN A 290 -10.65 -0.80 25.19
N ILE A 291 -10.16 0.15 26.00
CA ILE A 291 -9.21 1.19 25.60
C ILE A 291 -8.00 1.21 26.54
N ALA A 292 -6.80 1.13 25.97
CA ALA A 292 -5.53 1.33 26.67
C ALA A 292 -4.78 2.52 26.07
N LEU A 293 -4.51 3.54 26.89
CA LEU A 293 -3.79 4.75 26.49
C LEU A 293 -2.51 4.87 27.30
N ASN A 294 -1.40 5.07 26.60
CA ASN A 294 -0.11 5.43 27.19
C ASN A 294 0.43 6.64 26.44
N THR A 295 0.44 7.79 27.10
CA THR A 295 0.86 9.04 26.47
C THR A 295 1.92 9.76 27.29
N THR A 296 2.90 10.33 26.60
CA THR A 296 3.98 11.10 27.24
C THR A 296 4.37 12.31 26.42
N TYR A 297 4.45 13.49 27.04
CA TYR A 297 4.81 14.76 26.40
C TYR A 297 3.89 15.14 25.22
N ASN A 298 2.58 15.11 25.44
CA ASN A 298 1.58 15.50 24.44
C ASN A 298 0.61 16.56 24.97
N LYS A 299 -0.12 17.20 24.04
CA LYS A 299 -1.41 17.85 24.32
C LYS A 299 -2.54 16.95 23.83
N LEU A 300 -3.36 16.45 24.74
CA LEU A 300 -4.36 15.43 24.48
C LEU A 300 -5.78 15.95 24.74
N ARG A 301 -6.65 15.81 23.74
CA ARG A 301 -8.09 15.92 23.90
C ARG A 301 -8.72 14.59 23.60
N ASN A 302 -9.46 14.05 24.55
CA ASN A 302 -10.10 12.75 24.47
C ASN A 302 -11.60 12.89 24.75
N VAL A 303 -12.42 12.40 23.83
CA VAL A 303 -13.88 12.37 23.97
C VAL A 303 -14.33 10.94 23.76
N ASN A 304 -14.93 10.35 24.79
CA ASN A 304 -15.37 8.97 24.76
C ASN A 304 -16.83 8.81 25.16
N ASN A 305 -17.49 7.84 24.54
CA ASN A 305 -18.89 7.53 24.83
C ASN A 305 -19.13 6.02 24.79
N HIS A 306 -19.70 5.46 25.86
CA HIS A 306 -20.09 4.05 25.97
C HIS A 306 -18.93 3.04 25.83
N ASN A 307 -18.02 2.99 26.82
CA ASN A 307 -16.96 1.99 26.85
C ASN A 307 -17.05 1.08 28.09
N SER A 308 -16.69 -0.21 27.97
CA SER A 308 -16.71 -1.12 29.14
C SER A 308 -15.53 -0.88 30.08
N GLU A 309 -14.30 -0.96 29.56
CA GLU A 309 -13.07 -0.85 30.37
C GLU A 309 -12.11 0.18 29.77
N ARG A 310 -11.53 1.04 30.62
CA ARG A 310 -10.50 2.00 30.22
C ARG A 310 -9.33 2.05 31.20
N THR A 311 -8.11 1.97 30.66
CA THR A 311 -6.86 2.22 31.39
C THR A 311 -6.10 3.36 30.72
N ASN A 312 -5.76 4.38 31.50
CA ASN A 312 -4.99 5.52 31.06
C ASN A 312 -3.72 5.69 31.91
N ALA A 313 -2.58 5.83 31.25
CA ALA A 313 -1.32 6.19 31.88
C ALA A 313 -0.72 7.40 31.17
N ASP A 314 -0.83 8.57 31.80
CA ASP A 314 -0.43 9.85 31.22
C ASP A 314 0.69 10.49 32.06
N ASN A 315 1.85 10.68 31.43
CA ASN A 315 3.02 11.23 32.11
C ASN A 315 3.51 12.51 31.41
N TYR A 316 3.67 13.59 32.16
CA TYR A 316 4.29 14.84 31.68
C TYR A 316 3.59 15.49 30.47
N ASN A 317 2.26 15.41 30.40
CA ASN A 317 1.49 16.08 29.36
C ASN A 317 1.22 17.56 29.72
N THR A 318 1.21 18.43 28.70
CA THR A 318 1.01 19.87 28.91
C THR A 318 -0.45 20.24 29.14
N GLU A 319 -1.39 19.51 28.53
CA GLU A 319 -2.83 19.74 28.69
C GLU A 319 -3.58 18.45 28.37
N LEU A 320 -4.46 18.05 29.28
CA LEU A 320 -5.33 16.87 29.17
C LEU A 320 -6.78 17.27 29.39
N THR A 321 -7.62 17.04 28.38
CA THR A 321 -9.09 17.18 28.49
C THR A 321 -9.75 15.85 28.19
N ASN A 322 -10.43 15.28 29.19
CA ASN A 322 -11.27 14.09 29.02
C ASN A 322 -12.74 14.48 29.18
N ALA A 323 -13.57 13.98 28.27
CA ALA A 323 -15.03 14.00 28.41
C ALA A 323 -15.54 12.59 28.17
N ASP A 324 -15.92 11.91 29.25
CA ASP A 324 -16.36 10.52 29.23
C ASP A 324 -17.83 10.43 29.63
N ASN A 325 -18.63 9.73 28.81
CA ASN A 325 -20.02 9.43 29.12
C ASN A 325 -20.23 7.91 29.12
N TYR A 326 -20.77 7.36 30.22
CA TYR A 326 -21.14 5.96 30.38
C TYR A 326 -19.98 4.94 30.25
N ASN A 327 -19.00 4.98 31.15
CA ASN A 327 -17.99 3.93 31.26
C ASN A 327 -18.30 2.96 32.42
N THR A 328 -18.03 1.66 32.26
CA THR A 328 -18.23 0.70 33.38
C THR A 328 -17.09 0.82 34.39
N GLU A 329 -15.84 0.69 33.94
CA GLU A 329 -14.63 0.78 34.78
C GLU A 329 -13.61 1.76 34.19
N LEU A 330 -13.07 2.65 35.03
CA LEU A 330 -12.04 3.62 34.66
C LEU A 330 -10.87 3.60 35.65
N THR A 331 -9.66 3.34 35.15
CA THR A 331 -8.40 3.45 35.90
C THR A 331 -7.49 4.50 35.25
N ASN A 332 -7.15 5.55 36.00
CA ASN A 332 -6.18 6.56 35.56
C ASN A 332 -4.98 6.63 36.51
N ALA A 333 -3.79 6.62 35.92
CA ALA A 333 -2.54 6.90 36.61
C ALA A 333 -1.85 8.09 35.93
N ASP A 334 -1.94 9.26 36.56
CA ASP A 334 -1.45 10.52 36.01
C ASP A 334 -0.27 11.04 36.83
N ASN A 335 0.83 11.41 36.18
CA ASN A 335 1.97 12.05 36.84
C ASN A 335 2.39 13.33 36.12
N TYR A 336 2.46 14.44 36.88
CA TYR A 336 3.05 15.71 36.45
C TYR A 336 2.42 16.34 35.19
N ASN A 337 1.09 16.32 35.07
CA ASN A 337 0.37 17.05 34.02
C ASN A 337 0.18 18.53 34.41
N THR A 338 0.31 19.45 33.45
CA THR A 338 0.27 20.91 33.76
C THR A 338 -1.16 21.44 33.94
N GLU A 339 -2.10 20.98 33.10
CA GLU A 339 -3.53 21.33 33.16
C GLU A 339 -4.38 20.08 32.89
N LEU A 340 -5.33 19.78 33.79
CA LEU A 340 -6.26 18.65 33.71
C LEU A 340 -7.70 19.16 33.80
N THR A 341 -8.56 18.69 32.89
CA THR A 341 -10.01 18.94 32.95
C THR A 341 -10.76 17.67 32.58
N ASN A 342 -11.50 17.10 33.54
CA ASN A 342 -12.33 15.93 33.35
C ASN A 342 -13.81 16.32 33.52
N ALA A 343 -14.64 15.88 32.59
CA ALA A 343 -16.10 16.01 32.66
C ALA A 343 -16.71 14.63 32.44
N ASP A 344 -16.93 13.90 33.53
CA ASP A 344 -17.37 12.51 33.51
C ASP A 344 -18.83 12.40 33.97
N ASN A 345 -19.67 11.65 33.23
CA ASN A 345 -21.05 11.35 33.63
C ASN A 345 -21.32 9.84 33.61
N TYR A 346 -21.79 9.31 34.75
CA TYR A 346 -22.16 7.90 35.00
C TYR A 346 -21.02 6.89 34.76
N ASN A 347 -20.05 6.86 35.69
CA ASN A 347 -19.07 5.77 35.81
C ASN A 347 -19.46 4.83 36.96
N THR A 348 -19.32 3.52 36.78
CA THR A 348 -19.74 2.54 37.81
C THR A 348 -18.66 2.36 38.86
N GLU A 349 -17.39 2.27 38.45
CA GLU A 349 -16.21 2.20 39.31
C GLU A 349 -15.09 3.11 38.79
N LEU A 350 -14.44 3.87 39.69
CA LEU A 350 -13.39 4.85 39.38
C LEU A 350 -12.22 4.70 40.35
N GLU A 351 -11.02 4.43 39.82
CA GLU A 351 -9.76 4.42 40.57
C GLU A 351 -8.76 5.40 39.95
N ASN A 352 -8.40 6.46 40.70
CA ASN A 352 -7.43 7.47 40.29
C ASN A 352 -6.24 7.49 41.25
N ALA A 353 -5.02 7.45 40.71
CA ALA A 353 -3.79 7.72 41.44
C ALA A 353 -3.09 8.93 40.81
N ASP A 354 -3.12 10.08 41.51
CA ASP A 354 -2.51 11.34 41.08
C ASP A 354 -1.40 11.75 42.05
N ASN A 355 -0.18 11.89 41.54
CA ASN A 355 0.97 12.43 42.28
C ASN A 355 1.42 13.77 41.66
N GLY A 356 0.56 14.80 41.67
CA GLY A 356 0.97 16.08 41.10
C GLY A 356 0.00 17.27 41.13
N LYS A 357 -0.68 17.53 42.26
CA LYS A 357 -1.41 18.78 42.62
C LYS A 357 -2.89 18.91 42.18
N ALA A 358 -3.75 18.94 43.22
CA ALA A 358 -5.11 19.48 43.37
C ALA A 358 -6.05 19.49 42.13
N ASN A 359 -6.86 18.43 42.07
CA ASN A 359 -8.10 18.33 41.31
C ASN A 359 -9.00 19.57 41.56
N THR A 360 -9.42 20.27 40.50
CA THR A 360 -10.57 21.18 40.55
C THR A 360 -11.74 20.52 39.84
N ASP A 361 -12.54 19.76 40.59
CA ASP A 361 -13.82 19.24 40.11
C ASP A 361 -14.79 20.42 39.86
N LYS A 362 -15.42 20.44 38.68
CA LYS A 362 -16.61 21.27 38.42
C LYS A 362 -17.61 20.55 37.53
#